data_AF-A0A8B6EU98-F1
#
_entry.id   AF-A0A8B6EU98-F1
#
_cell.length_a   1.000
_cell.length_b   1.000
_cell.length_c   1.000
_cell.angle_alpha   90.00
_cell.angle_beta   90.00
_cell.angle_gamma   90.00
#
_symmetry.space_group_name_H-M   'P 1'
#
loop_
_entity.id
_entity.type
_entity.pdbx_description
1 polymer ?
#
loop_
_entity_poly.entity_id
_entity_poly.type
_entity_poly.pdbx_seq_one_letter_code
_entity_poly.pdbx_strand_id
1 'polypeptide(L)'
;MFRMYGDIISDQERRGFIEKVSDETLTENLIHYIPHHAVKKDSTTTPIRIVYNCSCKANSYSASLNDCLAEYPPMMNDLTTILTRFRMRKYAVTADIEKAFLHIEY
;
A
#
# COMPACT_ATOMS: atom_id res chain seq x y z
N MET A 1 -6.10 6.66 -19.26
CA MET A 1 -5.32 6.61 -18.00
C MET A 1 -6.13 7.14 -16.82
N PHE A 2 -6.64 8.37 -16.86
CA PHE A 2 -7.46 8.95 -15.77
C PHE A 2 -8.73 8.15 -15.42
N ARG A 3 -9.44 7.58 -16.41
CA ARG A 3 -10.60 6.72 -16.14
C ARG A 3 -10.23 5.50 -15.29
N MET A 4 -9.23 4.72 -15.71
CA MET A 4 -8.75 3.56 -14.95
C MET A 4 -8.25 3.95 -13.56
N TYR A 5 -7.63 5.13 -13.42
CA TYR A 5 -7.21 5.65 -12.12
C TYR A 5 -8.41 5.85 -11.19
N GLY A 6 -9.45 6.53 -11.68
CA GLY A 6 -10.71 6.71 -10.97
C GLY A 6 -11.37 5.37 -10.61
N ASP A 7 -11.42 4.43 -11.57
CA ASP A 7 -11.99 3.10 -11.36
C ASP A 7 -11.28 2.34 -10.22
N ILE A 8 -9.95 2.49 -10.08
CA ILE A 8 -9.18 1.89 -8.98
C ILE A 8 -9.54 2.53 -7.64
N ILE A 9 -9.63 3.85 -7.57
CA ILE A 9 -10.02 4.55 -6.34
C ILE A 9 -11.44 4.15 -5.92
N SER A 10 -12.38 4.10 -6.87
CA SER A 10 -13.74 3.64 -6.61
C SER A 10 -13.80 2.17 -6.17
N ASP A 11 -12.96 1.28 -6.74
CA ASP A 11 -12.87 -0.12 -6.28
C ASP A 11 -12.34 -0.21 -4.84
N GLN A 12 -11.34 0.60 -4.49
CA GLN A 12 -10.79 0.66 -3.14
C GLN A 12 -11.83 1.15 -2.12
N GLU A 13 -12.59 2.21 -2.45
CA GLU A 13 -13.68 2.72 -1.62
C GLU A 13 -14.76 1.64 -1.43
N ARG A 14 -15.21 1.01 -2.53
CA ARG A 14 -16.23 -0.04 -2.51
C ARG A 14 -15.81 -1.26 -1.68
N ARG A 15 -14.51 -1.56 -1.62
CA ARG A 15 -13.95 -2.65 -0.82
C ARG A 15 -13.67 -2.25 0.63
N GLY A 16 -13.88 -0.98 1.00
CA GLY A 16 -13.63 -0.48 2.35
C GLY A 16 -12.15 -0.23 2.68
N PHE A 17 -11.26 -0.19 1.68
CA PHE A 17 -9.84 0.08 1.91
C PHE A 17 -9.52 1.56 2.11
N ILE A 18 -10.41 2.43 1.62
CA ILE A 18 -10.35 3.88 1.78
C ILE A 18 -11.76 4.40 2.02
N GLU A 19 -11.86 5.60 2.57
CA GLU A 19 -13.14 6.27 2.80
C GLU A 19 -13.08 7.73 2.33
N LYS A 20 -14.26 8.32 2.12
CA LYS A 20 -14.36 9.77 1.90
C LYS A 20 -14.20 10.49 3.23
N VAL A 21 -13.32 11.48 3.26
CA VAL A 21 -13.18 12.40 4.39
C VAL A 21 -14.36 13.38 4.37
N SER A 22 -15.01 13.58 5.52
CA SER A 22 -16.14 14.52 5.65
C SER A 22 -15.66 15.97 5.77
N ASP A 23 -16.50 16.93 5.38
CA ASP A 23 -16.17 18.36 5.41
C ASP A 23 -15.93 18.87 6.84
N GLU A 24 -16.61 18.31 7.84
CA GLU A 24 -16.42 18.67 9.25
C GLU A 24 -15.04 18.26 9.75
N THR A 25 -14.54 17.10 9.30
CA THR A 25 -13.20 16.59 9.61
C THR A 25 -12.12 17.54 9.08
N LEU A 26 -12.39 18.21 7.96
CA LEU A 26 -11.47 19.16 7.33
C LEU A 26 -11.37 20.48 8.11
N THR A 27 -12.40 20.86 8.86
CA THR A 27 -12.42 22.13 9.61
C THR A 27 -11.84 22.04 11.02
N GLU A 28 -11.89 20.85 11.64
CA GLU A 28 -11.54 20.68 13.05
C GLU A 28 -10.13 20.11 13.28
N ASN A 29 -9.48 19.57 12.25
CA ASN A 29 -8.20 18.87 12.37
C ASN A 29 -7.11 19.41 11.46
N LEU A 30 -5.85 19.19 11.85
CA LEU A 30 -4.71 19.39 10.96
C LEU A 30 -4.72 18.30 9.87
N ILE A 31 -4.92 18.71 8.61
CA ILE A 31 -4.99 17.78 7.47
C ILE A 31 -3.60 17.56 6.88
N HIS A 32 -3.29 16.30 6.57
CA HIS A 32 -2.11 15.91 5.82
C HIS A 32 -2.51 15.26 4.49
N TYR A 33 -1.80 15.62 3.42
CA TYR A 33 -1.99 15.03 2.09
C TYR A 33 -0.76 14.24 1.69
N ILE A 34 -0.99 13.03 1.19
CA ILE A 34 0.07 12.19 0.61
C ILE A 34 -0.02 12.31 -0.91
N PRO A 35 1.02 12.83 -1.59
CA PRO A 35 1.01 12.90 -3.04
C PRO A 35 1.00 11.50 -3.64
N HIS A 36 0.19 11.31 -4.67
CA HIS A 36 0.06 10.05 -5.37
C HIS A 36 0.13 10.23 -6.88
N HIS A 37 0.57 9.19 -7.60
CA HIS A 37 0.60 9.20 -9.06
C HIS A 37 0.40 7.80 -9.64
N ALA A 38 0.01 7.74 -10.91
CA ALA A 38 -0.15 6.50 -11.65
C ALA A 38 1.18 6.05 -12.25
N VAL A 39 1.54 4.78 -12.05
CA VAL A 39 2.65 4.12 -12.74
C VAL A 39 2.10 3.06 -13.67
N LYS A 40 2.49 3.10 -14.95
CA LYS A 40 2.13 2.06 -15.93
C LYS A 40 2.99 0.82 -15.69
N LYS A 41 2.36 -0.36 -15.74
CA LYS A 41 3.04 -1.66 -15.67
C LYS A 41 2.89 -2.40 -16.97
N ASP A 42 3.88 -3.23 -17.28
CA ASP A 42 3.77 -4.26 -18.32
C ASP A 42 3.02 -5.47 -17.76
N SER A 43 1.73 -5.27 -17.52
CA SER A 43 0.79 -6.29 -17.06
C SER A 43 -0.50 -6.19 -17.85
N THR A 44 -1.00 -7.33 -18.31
CA THR A 44 -2.26 -7.43 -19.05
C THR A 44 -3.48 -7.24 -18.14
N THR A 45 -3.37 -7.65 -16.87
CA THR A 45 -4.48 -7.61 -15.89
C THR A 45 -4.42 -6.41 -14.96
N THR A 46 -3.23 -5.86 -14.68
CA THR A 46 -3.04 -4.68 -13.81
C THR A 46 -2.16 -3.64 -14.50
N PRO A 47 -2.68 -2.99 -15.57
CA PRO A 47 -1.88 -2.11 -16.43
C PRO A 47 -1.43 -0.81 -15.73
N ILE A 48 -2.06 -0.44 -14.61
CA ILE A 48 -1.68 0.73 -13.81
C ILE A 48 -1.65 0.39 -12.31
N ARG A 49 -0.77 1.07 -11.57
CA ARG A 49 -0.73 1.07 -10.09
C ARG A 49 -0.70 2.51 -9.59
N ILE A 50 -1.47 2.80 -8.55
CA ILE A 50 -1.39 4.06 -7.81
C ILE A 50 -0.26 3.94 -6.79
N VAL A 51 0.68 4.88 -6.81
CA VAL A 51 1.81 4.95 -5.88
C VAL A 51 1.66 6.19 -5.02
N TYR A 52 1.60 5.99 -3.72
CA TYR A 52 1.59 7.04 -2.70
C TYR A 52 3.04 7.31 -2.26
N ASN A 53 3.46 8.56 -2.32
CA ASN A 53 4.82 8.96 -1.95
C ASN A 53 4.86 9.43 -0.50
N CYS A 54 5.04 8.48 0.41
CA CYS A 54 5.09 8.72 1.85
C CYS A 54 6.40 9.36 2.36
N SER A 55 7.43 9.48 1.50
CA SER A 55 8.66 10.21 1.82
C SER A 55 8.63 11.67 1.39
N CYS A 56 7.55 12.11 0.74
CA CYS A 56 7.39 13.50 0.35
C CYS A 56 7.30 14.41 1.58
N LYS A 57 8.06 15.51 1.55
CA LYS A 57 8.10 16.55 2.58
C LYS A 57 7.46 17.81 2.02
N ALA A 58 6.72 18.55 2.84
CA ALA A 58 6.12 19.82 2.43
C ALA A 58 7.19 20.89 2.14
N ASN A 59 8.27 20.88 2.91
CA ASN A 59 9.48 21.69 2.72
C ASN A 59 10.68 21.04 3.42
N SER A 60 11.87 21.65 3.29
CA SER A 60 13.14 21.13 3.84
C SER A 60 13.15 20.94 5.36
N TYR A 61 12.25 21.60 6.10
CA TYR A 61 12.17 21.55 7.56
C TYR A 61 11.04 20.64 8.06
N SER A 62 10.15 20.17 7.18
CA SER A 62 9.04 19.28 7.56
C SER A 62 9.46 17.80 7.57
N ALA A 63 8.86 17.01 8.46
CA ALA A 63 8.93 15.55 8.43
C ALA A 63 8.03 14.98 7.33
N SER A 64 8.44 13.86 6.74
CA SER A 64 7.58 13.02 5.88
C SER A 64 6.80 12.00 6.73
N LEU A 65 5.80 11.34 6.15
CA LEU A 65 5.09 10.27 6.87
C LEU A 65 6.07 9.18 7.33
N ASN A 66 7.03 8.79 6.47
CA ASN A 66 8.02 7.78 6.83
C ASN A 66 8.91 8.21 8.02
N ASP A 67 9.22 9.50 8.18
CA ASP A 67 10.02 9.99 9.31
C ASP A 67 9.24 9.95 10.64
N CYS A 68 7.90 9.92 10.57
CA CYS A 68 7.02 9.92 11.73
C CYS A 68 6.60 8.51 12.19
N LEU A 69 6.84 7.48 11.39
CA LEU A 69 6.50 6.10 11.73
C LEU A 69 7.64 5.45 12.52
N ALA A 70 7.29 4.69 13.55
CA ALA A 70 8.27 3.94 14.32
C ALA A 70 8.90 2.83 13.47
N GLU A 71 10.23 2.76 13.48
CA GLU A 71 10.95 1.65 12.88
C GLU A 71 10.87 0.43 13.80
N TYR A 72 10.45 -0.70 13.23
CA TYR A 72 10.51 -1.99 13.90
C TYR A 72 11.66 -2.82 13.35
N PRO A 73 12.30 -3.68 14.18
CA PRO A 73 13.25 -4.66 13.68
C PRO A 73 12.65 -5.49 12.54
N PRO A 74 13.48 -6.01 11.61
CA PRO A 74 12.99 -6.81 10.51
C PRO A 74 12.12 -7.97 11.00
N MET A 75 10.80 -7.89 10.77
CA MET A 75 9.85 -8.95 11.11
C MET A 75 9.82 -10.07 10.06
N MET A 76 10.56 -9.91 8.96
CA MET A 76 10.55 -10.86 7.85
C MET A 76 11.41 -12.08 8.18
N ASN A 77 10.81 -13.26 8.06
CA ASN A 77 11.52 -14.52 8.19
C ASN A 77 12.59 -14.64 7.09
N ASP A 78 13.72 -15.30 7.41
CA ASP A 78 14.76 -15.57 6.41
C ASP A 78 14.21 -16.42 5.26
N LEU A 79 14.17 -15.81 4.07
CA LEU A 79 13.65 -16.43 2.87
C LEU A 79 14.46 -17.67 2.47
N THR A 80 15.79 -17.64 2.66
CA THR A 80 16.66 -18.77 2.33
C THR A 80 16.28 -20.00 3.13
N THR A 81 16.08 -19.82 4.43
CA THR A 81 15.63 -20.86 5.35
C THR A 81 14.24 -21.39 4.98
N ILE A 82 13.28 -20.50 4.67
CA ILE A 82 11.94 -20.90 4.24
C ILE A 82 12.01 -21.76 2.97
N LEU A 83 12.73 -21.30 1.94
CA LEU A 83 12.83 -22.00 0.65
C LEU A 83 13.55 -23.33 0.78
N THR A 84 14.58 -23.41 1.63
CA THR A 84 15.31 -24.66 1.89
C THR A 84 14.38 -25.70 2.52
N ARG A 85 13.64 -25.33 3.58
CA ARG A 85 12.66 -26.24 4.22
C ARG A 85 11.54 -26.65 3.27
N PHE A 86 11.07 -25.73 2.44
CA PHE A 86 10.04 -25.98 1.43
C PHE A 86 10.49 -27.05 0.42
N ARG A 87 11.74 -26.96 -0.07
CA ARG A 87 12.33 -27.92 -1.02
C ARG A 87 12.59 -29.31 -0.45
N MET A 88 12.70 -29.46 0.87
CA MET A 88 12.93 -30.77 1.50
C MET A 88 11.70 -31.70 1.50
N ARG A 89 10.53 -31.21 1.12
CA ARG A 89 9.28 -31.98 1.12
C ARG A 89 8.95 -32.49 -0.29
N LYS A 90 8.36 -33.69 -0.38
CA LYS A 90 7.96 -34.33 -1.64
C LYS A 90 6.83 -33.58 -2.37
N TYR A 91 5.96 -32.92 -1.62
CA TYR A 91 4.82 -32.19 -2.13
C TYR A 91 4.86 -30.76 -1.60
N ALA A 92 4.50 -29.81 -2.46
CA ALA A 92 4.60 -28.38 -2.23
C ALA A 92 3.28 -27.72 -2.67
N VAL A 93 2.79 -26.78 -1.85
CA VAL A 93 1.61 -25.96 -2.17
C VAL A 93 2.01 -24.50 -2.02
N THR A 94 1.65 -23.69 -3.00
CA THR A 94 1.87 -22.24 -3.00
C THR A 94 0.56 -21.54 -3.28
N ALA A 95 0.29 -20.45 -2.57
CA ALA A 95 -0.82 -19.56 -2.84
C ALA A 95 -0.34 -18.11 -2.75
N ASP A 96 -0.95 -17.24 -3.54
CA ASP A 96 -0.76 -15.79 -3.46
C ASP A 96 -2.02 -15.18 -2.83
N ILE A 97 -1.84 -14.35 -1.80
CA ILE A 97 -2.94 -13.65 -1.14
C ILE A 97 -3.07 -12.29 -1.82
N GLU A 98 -4.11 -12.13 -2.65
CA GLU A 98 -4.39 -10.87 -3.31
C GLU A 98 -4.55 -9.75 -2.25
N LYS A 99 -3.78 -8.67 -2.37
CA LYS A 99 -3.88 -7.49 -1.48
C LYS A 99 -3.73 -7.84 0.01
N ALA A 100 -2.79 -8.72 0.36
CA ALA A 100 -2.58 -9.20 1.73
C ALA A 100 -2.53 -8.09 2.80
N PHE A 101 -1.84 -6.96 2.54
CA PHE A 101 -1.74 -5.86 3.50
C PHE A 101 -3.06 -5.16 3.81
N LEU A 102 -4.04 -5.20 2.90
CA LEU A 102 -5.34 -4.54 3.06
C LEU A 102 -6.38 -5.43 3.79
N HIS A 103 -6.00 -6.65 4.18
CA HIS A 103 -6.85 -7.55 4.97
C HIS A 103 -6.59 -7.43 6.49
N ILE A 104 -5.68 -6.56 6.91
CA ILE A 104 -5.38 -6.33 8.32
C ILE A 104 -6.31 -5.23 8.83
N GLU A 105 -7.18 -5.58 9.77
CA GLU A 105 -7.99 -4.63 10.55
C GLU A 105 -7.34 -4.50 11.94
N TYR A 106 -7.32 -3.29 12.50
CA TYR A 106 -6.81 -3.00 13.85
C TYR A 106 -7.95 -2.86 14.85
#